data_AF-A0AAU2NBQ5-F1
#
_entry.id   AF-A0AAU2NBQ5-F1
#
_cell.length_a   1.000
_cell.length_b   1.000
_cell.length_c   1.000
_cell.angle_alpha   90.00
_cell.angle_beta   90.00
_cell.angle_gamma   90.00
#
_symmetry.space_group_name_H-M   'P 1'
#
loop_
_entity.id
_entity.type
_entity.pdbx_description
1 polymer ?
#
loop_
_entity_poly.entity_id
_entity_poly.type
_entity_poly.pdbx_seq_one_letter_code
_entity_poly.pdbx_strand_id
1 'polypeptide(L)'
;MLINQGSAARLDDATPWNDLYGQAAEKQNDLVSEVRTAVDYGMHDPVDSIEMACTAAETAGAVVQALESPWALYTPQDAATVASALFVQLQHSADALLELRRSVGRIVERGEADLVAPAGAGQPANLADALKTLQSLSDTIHGLVARHASTTVRALDAALGSAPVPADAHQAVVAVAALLAEQHEGEVTLNTRHEDGDYDPQSDDGFGCGCDVTVLDAEEVYNFHRGDSEWSVTRDSDGRELPDGSTVFDTRETLSTSLKTAHPRQLTDDVLYVIATDRQTAADATDGLWAERARGTRRHPEG
;
A
#
# COMPACT_ATOMS: atom_id res chain seq x y z
N MET A 1 -0.31 30.25 -0.58
CA MET A 1 -1.12 29.37 -1.44
C MET A 1 -0.25 28.94 -2.62
N LEU A 2 0.67 28.00 -2.35
CA LEU A 2 1.48 27.37 -3.38
C LEU A 2 0.74 26.10 -3.78
N ILE A 3 0.15 26.12 -4.97
CA ILE A 3 -0.33 24.90 -5.60
C ILE A 3 0.94 24.13 -5.90
N ASN A 4 1.24 23.11 -5.09
CA ASN A 4 2.34 22.20 -5.33
C ASN A 4 1.98 21.45 -6.61
N GLN A 5 2.34 22.05 -7.76
CA GLN A 5 2.34 21.36 -9.04
C GLN A 5 3.44 20.31 -8.92
N GLY A 6 3.07 19.14 -8.41
CA GLY A 6 3.88 17.95 -8.55
C GLY A 6 4.28 17.87 -10.02
N SER A 7 5.56 18.09 -10.28
CA SER A 7 6.19 17.94 -11.59
C SER A 7 6.25 16.45 -11.94
N ALA A 8 5.09 15.81 -12.09
CA ALA A 8 4.96 14.63 -12.93
C ALA A 8 4.62 15.18 -14.31
N ALA A 9 5.48 14.93 -15.29
CA ALA A 9 5.16 15.20 -16.68
C ALA A 9 3.83 14.46 -16.97
N ARG A 10 2.74 15.22 -17.11
CA ARG A 10 1.45 14.65 -17.53
C ARG A 10 1.70 13.83 -18.78
N LEU A 11 1.10 12.64 -18.86
CA LEU A 11 1.16 11.85 -20.09
C LEU A 11 0.64 12.72 -21.25
N ASP A 12 1.54 13.14 -22.14
CA ASP A 12 1.13 13.79 -23.37
C ASP A 12 0.53 12.75 -24.33
N ASP A 13 -0.16 13.20 -25.38
CA ASP A 13 -0.83 12.30 -26.33
C ASP A 13 0.15 11.33 -27.04
N ALA A 14 1.46 11.61 -27.01
CA ALA A 14 2.49 10.79 -27.64
C ALA A 14 3.04 9.70 -26.71
N THR A 15 3.00 9.87 -25.38
CA THR A 15 3.47 8.87 -24.42
C THR A 15 2.54 7.65 -24.36
N PRO A 16 3.03 6.42 -24.61
CA PRO A 16 2.26 5.20 -24.42
C PRO A 16 1.69 5.08 -23.00
N TRP A 17 0.46 4.58 -22.88
CA TRP A 17 -0.20 4.44 -21.58
C TRP A 17 0.50 3.46 -20.64
N ASN A 18 1.25 2.50 -21.19
CA ASN A 18 2.00 1.50 -20.44
C ASN A 18 3.35 2.01 -19.90
N ASP A 19 3.78 3.23 -20.27
CA ASP A 19 5.04 3.80 -19.81
C ASP A 19 5.01 4.15 -18.32
N LEU A 20 3.85 4.45 -17.72
CA LEU A 20 3.73 4.68 -16.28
C LEU A 20 4.16 3.46 -15.47
N TYR A 21 3.71 2.27 -15.90
CA TYR A 21 4.18 1.01 -15.33
C TYR A 21 5.69 0.85 -15.55
N GLY A 22 6.19 1.08 -16.77
CA GLY A 22 7.61 0.94 -17.10
C GLY A 22 8.51 1.76 -16.18
N GLN A 23 8.19 3.05 -16.02
CA GLN A 23 8.92 3.97 -15.15
C GLN A 23 8.85 3.57 -13.66
N ALA A 24 7.68 3.13 -13.20
CA ALA A 24 7.51 2.66 -11.82
C ALA A 24 8.33 1.37 -11.57
N ALA A 25 8.37 0.46 -12.55
CA ALA A 25 9.11 -0.79 -12.49
C ALA A 25 10.64 -0.62 -12.60
N GLU A 26 11.14 0.54 -13.02
CA GLU A 26 12.57 0.88 -13.06
C GLU A 26 13.07 1.50 -11.74
N LYS A 27 12.19 2.07 -10.92
CA LYS A 27 12.52 2.47 -9.55
C LYS A 27 12.70 1.20 -8.71
N GLN A 28 13.96 0.92 -8.32
CA GLN A 28 14.43 -0.27 -7.60
C GLN A 28 13.33 -1.02 -6.82
N ASN A 29 12.75 -2.02 -7.47
CA ASN A 29 11.83 -2.97 -6.87
C ASN A 29 12.48 -4.35 -6.97
N ASP A 30 12.87 -4.90 -5.83
CA ASP A 30 13.63 -6.16 -5.75
C ASP A 30 12.86 -7.31 -6.40
N LEU A 31 11.54 -7.39 -6.18
CA LEU A 31 10.68 -8.44 -6.73
C LEU A 31 10.59 -8.38 -8.26
N VAL A 32 10.40 -7.17 -8.83
CA VAL A 32 10.39 -7.00 -10.29
C VAL A 32 11.75 -7.36 -10.89
N SER A 33 12.83 -7.03 -10.19
CA SER A 33 14.20 -7.32 -10.62
C SER A 33 14.51 -8.81 -10.59
N GLU A 34 14.02 -9.54 -9.57
CA GLU A 34 14.12 -11.00 -9.48
C GLU A 34 13.41 -11.69 -10.65
N VAL A 35 12.18 -11.27 -10.98
CA VAL A 35 11.44 -11.82 -12.12
C VAL A 35 12.16 -11.58 -13.44
N ARG A 36 12.68 -10.35 -13.65
CA ARG A 36 13.49 -10.04 -14.85
C ARG A 36 14.74 -10.91 -14.92
N THR A 37 15.43 -11.07 -13.80
CA THR A 37 16.62 -11.89 -13.69
C THR A 37 16.33 -13.36 -14.01
N ALA A 38 15.21 -13.91 -13.53
CA ALA A 38 14.79 -15.27 -13.85
C ALA A 38 14.52 -15.46 -15.35
N VAL A 39 13.87 -14.49 -16.00
CA VAL A 39 13.65 -14.50 -17.46
C VAL A 39 14.97 -14.41 -18.22
N ASP A 40 15.89 -13.53 -17.81
CA ASP A 40 17.18 -13.30 -18.48
C ASP A 40 18.10 -14.53 -18.42
N TYR A 41 18.07 -15.29 -17.33
CA TYR A 41 18.83 -16.55 -17.20
C TYR A 41 18.23 -17.73 -17.97
N GLY A 42 17.04 -17.56 -18.56
CA GLY A 42 16.37 -18.55 -19.39
C GLY A 42 15.50 -19.51 -18.59
N MET A 43 14.21 -19.50 -18.88
CA MET A 43 13.21 -20.44 -18.37
C MET A 43 12.82 -21.38 -19.50
N HIS A 44 13.22 -22.64 -19.42
CA HIS A 44 13.16 -23.58 -20.54
C HIS A 44 12.55 -24.93 -20.16
N ASP A 45 12.46 -25.25 -18.87
CA ASP A 45 11.85 -26.48 -18.41
C ASP A 45 10.32 -26.32 -18.26
N PRO A 46 9.54 -27.41 -18.43
CA PRO A 46 8.10 -27.37 -18.20
C PRO A 46 7.73 -26.92 -16.78
N VAL A 47 8.59 -27.21 -15.80
CA VAL A 47 8.41 -26.79 -14.40
C VAL A 47 8.44 -25.27 -14.30
N ASP A 48 9.38 -24.60 -14.96
CA ASP A 48 9.48 -23.13 -14.97
C ASP A 48 8.18 -22.48 -15.47
N SER A 49 7.57 -23.07 -16.51
CA SER A 49 6.30 -22.57 -17.07
C SER A 49 5.14 -22.67 -16.06
N ILE A 50 5.11 -23.76 -15.27
CA ILE A 50 4.09 -23.97 -14.23
C ILE A 50 4.34 -23.02 -13.05
N GLU A 51 5.58 -22.96 -12.56
CA GLU A 51 5.96 -22.09 -11.44
C GLU A 51 5.67 -20.62 -11.76
N MET A 52 6.06 -20.14 -12.94
CA MET A 52 5.78 -18.76 -13.34
C MET A 52 4.28 -18.47 -13.47
N ALA A 53 3.50 -19.41 -14.00
CA ALA A 53 2.05 -19.24 -14.08
C ALA A 53 1.39 -19.18 -12.69
N CYS A 54 1.82 -20.02 -11.75
CA CYS A 54 1.35 -20.00 -10.36
C CYS A 54 1.78 -18.71 -9.64
N THR A 55 3.03 -18.29 -9.76
CA THR A 55 3.54 -17.04 -9.18
C THR A 55 2.78 -15.83 -9.72
N ALA A 56 2.52 -15.78 -11.03
CA ALA A 56 1.73 -14.71 -11.64
C ALA A 56 0.29 -14.67 -11.09
N ALA A 57 -0.34 -15.82 -10.86
CA ALA A 57 -1.67 -15.90 -10.28
C ALA A 57 -1.68 -15.43 -8.81
N GLU A 58 -0.72 -15.86 -8.00
CA GLU A 58 -0.60 -15.44 -6.59
C GLU A 58 -0.32 -13.93 -6.48
N THR A 59 0.56 -13.40 -7.34
CA THR A 59 0.84 -11.96 -7.38
C THR A 59 -0.40 -11.16 -7.79
N ALA A 60 -1.19 -11.66 -8.75
CA ALA A 60 -2.47 -11.04 -9.10
C ALA A 60 -3.43 -10.98 -7.90
N GLY A 61 -3.50 -12.06 -7.11
CA GLY A 61 -4.29 -12.12 -5.87
C GLY A 61 -3.78 -11.15 -4.79
N ALA A 62 -2.46 -11.04 -4.63
CA ALA A 62 -1.84 -10.11 -3.70
C ALA A 62 -2.12 -8.64 -4.06
N VAL A 63 -2.18 -8.30 -5.35
CA VAL A 63 -2.58 -6.95 -5.80
C VAL A 63 -4.00 -6.60 -5.36
N VAL A 64 -4.93 -7.56 -5.36
CA VAL A 64 -6.29 -7.34 -4.83
C VAL A 64 -6.23 -6.96 -3.35
N GLN A 65 -5.53 -7.75 -2.52
CA GLN A 65 -5.39 -7.49 -1.09
C GLN A 65 -4.72 -6.15 -0.81
N ALA A 66 -3.69 -5.78 -1.58
CA ALA A 66 -3.03 -4.48 -1.45
C ALA A 66 -4.01 -3.32 -1.72
N LEU A 67 -4.92 -3.48 -2.68
CA LEU A 67 -5.91 -2.46 -3.06
C LEU A 67 -7.16 -2.43 -2.16
N GLU A 68 -7.35 -3.40 -1.27
CA GLU A 68 -8.45 -3.39 -0.29
C GLU A 68 -8.22 -2.39 0.85
N SER A 69 -6.97 -1.96 1.06
CA SER A 69 -6.66 -0.93 2.06
C SER A 69 -7.28 0.42 1.68
N PRO A 70 -7.93 1.14 2.62
CA PRO A 70 -8.39 2.52 2.39
C PRO A 70 -7.28 3.48 1.97
N TRP A 71 -6.04 3.15 2.34
CA TRP A 71 -4.83 3.92 2.08
C TRP A 71 -3.93 3.31 1.01
N ALA A 72 -4.47 2.38 0.20
CA ALA A 72 -3.72 1.69 -0.86
C ALA A 72 -3.13 2.66 -1.90
N LEU A 73 -3.82 3.77 -2.16
CA LEU A 73 -3.46 4.78 -3.16
C LEU A 73 -3.66 6.17 -2.55
N TYR A 74 -2.68 7.06 -2.67
CA TYR A 74 -2.77 8.41 -2.13
C TYR A 74 -3.28 9.42 -3.16
N THR A 75 -3.12 9.12 -4.45
CA THR A 75 -3.49 10.01 -5.54
C THR A 75 -4.15 9.28 -6.71
N PRO A 76 -4.89 10.01 -7.57
CA PRO A 76 -5.32 9.48 -8.86
C PRO A 76 -4.16 9.04 -9.76
N GLN A 77 -2.98 9.65 -9.64
CA GLN A 77 -1.79 9.28 -10.39
C GLN A 77 -1.22 7.93 -9.95
N ASP A 78 -1.30 7.60 -8.65
CA ASP A 78 -1.00 6.25 -8.17
C ASP A 78 -1.98 5.24 -8.80
N ALA A 79 -3.27 5.59 -8.84
CA ALA A 79 -4.28 4.77 -9.49
C ALA A 79 -4.02 4.60 -11.00
N ALA A 80 -3.55 5.64 -11.69
CA ALA A 80 -3.17 5.56 -13.10
C ALA A 80 -2.01 4.59 -13.32
N THR A 81 -1.00 4.63 -12.44
CA THR A 81 0.16 3.74 -12.48
C THR A 81 -0.25 2.29 -12.25
N VAL A 82 -1.09 2.02 -11.23
CA VAL A 82 -1.62 0.69 -10.97
C VAL A 82 -2.52 0.20 -12.11
N ALA A 83 -3.40 1.06 -12.64
CA ALA A 83 -4.25 0.71 -13.79
C ALA A 83 -3.39 0.35 -15.01
N SER A 84 -2.33 1.10 -15.29
CA SER A 84 -1.35 0.77 -16.33
C SER A 84 -0.75 -0.62 -16.10
N ALA A 85 -0.26 -0.92 -14.90
CA ALA A 85 0.31 -2.23 -14.59
C ALA A 85 -0.72 -3.37 -14.75
N LEU A 86 -1.96 -3.16 -14.29
CA LEU A 86 -3.04 -4.13 -14.43
C LEU A 86 -3.45 -4.39 -15.88
N PHE A 87 -3.50 -3.36 -16.73
CA PHE A 87 -3.77 -3.54 -18.16
C PHE A 87 -2.61 -4.26 -18.87
N VAL A 88 -1.35 -3.97 -18.52
CA VAL A 88 -0.20 -4.72 -19.02
C VAL A 88 -0.27 -6.19 -18.58
N GLN A 89 -0.62 -6.45 -17.31
CA GLN A 89 -0.80 -7.81 -16.79
C GLN A 89 -1.91 -8.57 -17.54
N LEU A 90 -3.05 -7.92 -17.83
CA LEU A 90 -4.12 -8.50 -18.64
C LEU A 90 -3.62 -8.85 -20.06
N GLN A 91 -2.87 -7.95 -20.68
CA GLN A 91 -2.29 -8.19 -22.00
C GLN A 91 -1.30 -9.37 -22.00
N HIS A 92 -0.37 -9.42 -21.04
CA HIS A 92 0.56 -10.53 -20.91
C HIS A 92 -0.12 -11.85 -20.57
N SER A 93 -1.23 -11.81 -19.81
CA SER A 93 -2.04 -12.99 -19.55
C SER A 93 -2.72 -13.50 -20.84
N ALA A 94 -3.19 -12.60 -21.70
CA ALA A 94 -3.73 -12.94 -23.01
C ALA A 94 -2.66 -13.54 -23.94
N ASP A 95 -1.44 -13.00 -23.92
CA ASP A 95 -0.29 -13.54 -24.64
C ASP A 95 0.07 -14.95 -24.13
N ALA A 96 0.07 -15.15 -22.80
CA ALA A 96 0.34 -16.44 -22.17
C ALA A 96 -0.69 -17.51 -22.52
N LEU A 97 -1.98 -17.16 -22.63
CA LEU A 97 -3.03 -18.08 -23.10
C LEU A 97 -2.79 -18.52 -24.55
N LEU A 98 -2.31 -17.60 -25.40
CA LEU A 98 -1.96 -17.90 -26.79
C LEU A 98 -0.73 -18.81 -26.88
N GLU A 99 0.29 -18.57 -26.04
CA GLU A 99 1.45 -19.45 -25.95
C GLU A 99 1.11 -20.82 -25.37
N LEU A 100 0.23 -20.90 -24.38
CA LEU A 100 -0.29 -22.17 -23.87
C LEU A 100 -0.97 -22.97 -24.99
N ARG A 101 -1.82 -22.31 -25.79
CA ARG A 101 -2.45 -22.92 -26.96
C ARG A 101 -1.39 -23.46 -27.94
N ARG A 102 -0.34 -22.68 -28.23
CA ARG A 102 0.78 -23.10 -29.11
C ARG A 102 1.55 -24.28 -28.53
N SER A 103 1.86 -24.25 -27.23
CA SER A 103 2.55 -25.33 -26.51
C SER A 103 1.77 -26.63 -26.53
N VAL A 104 0.45 -26.57 -26.30
CA VAL A 104 -0.42 -27.76 -26.40
C VAL A 104 -0.53 -28.23 -27.85
N GLY A 105 -0.55 -27.32 -28.83
CA GLY A 105 -0.44 -27.68 -30.24
C GLY A 105 0.83 -28.49 -30.56
N ARG A 106 1.98 -28.10 -29.98
CA ARG A 106 3.23 -28.86 -30.11
C ARG A 106 3.14 -30.26 -29.48
N ILE A 107 2.41 -30.44 -28.38
CA ILE A 107 2.16 -31.76 -27.78
C ILE A 107 1.40 -32.66 -28.79
N VAL A 108 0.36 -32.12 -29.43
CA VAL A 108 -0.39 -32.83 -30.49
C VAL A 108 0.51 -33.16 -31.68
N GLU A 109 1.33 -32.23 -32.15
CA GLU A 109 2.24 -32.42 -33.28
C GLU A 109 3.28 -33.52 -33.02
N ARG A 110 3.71 -33.69 -31.76
CA ARG A 110 4.59 -34.79 -31.34
C ARG A 110 3.88 -36.15 -31.24
N GLY A 111 2.56 -36.18 -31.39
CA GLY A 111 1.74 -37.40 -31.27
C GLY A 111 1.48 -37.82 -29.82
N GLU A 112 1.65 -36.91 -28.87
CA GLU A 112 1.45 -37.16 -27.43
C GLU A 112 -0.01 -36.92 -26.98
N ALA A 113 -0.84 -36.34 -27.85
CA ALA A 113 -2.27 -36.13 -27.62
C ALA A 113 -3.05 -36.16 -28.94
N ASP A 114 -4.28 -36.70 -28.90
CA ASP A 114 -5.19 -36.72 -30.04
C ASP A 114 -6.00 -35.41 -30.12
N LEU A 115 -5.91 -34.73 -31.26
CA LEU A 115 -6.76 -33.58 -31.57
C LEU A 115 -7.97 -34.02 -32.40
N VAL A 116 -9.06 -34.33 -31.70
CA VAL A 116 -10.35 -34.65 -32.32
C VAL A 116 -11.13 -33.39 -32.72
N ALA A 117 -12.20 -33.54 -33.51
CA ALA A 117 -13.09 -32.44 -33.83
C ALA A 117 -13.74 -31.85 -32.55
N PRO A 118 -14.04 -30.53 -32.52
CA PRO A 118 -14.74 -29.89 -31.40
C PRO A 118 -16.02 -30.63 -30.99
N ALA A 119 -16.32 -30.63 -29.69
CA ALA A 119 -17.48 -31.32 -29.17
C ALA A 119 -18.78 -30.72 -29.72
N GLY A 120 -19.73 -31.59 -30.08
CA GLY A 120 -21.07 -31.16 -30.47
C GLY A 120 -21.90 -30.68 -29.27
N ALA A 121 -23.07 -30.09 -29.54
CA ALA A 121 -23.97 -29.62 -28.48
C ALA A 121 -24.33 -30.75 -27.50
N GLY A 122 -24.22 -30.47 -26.20
CA GLY A 122 -24.52 -31.42 -25.11
C GLY A 122 -23.44 -32.47 -24.85
N GLN A 123 -22.30 -32.44 -25.56
CA GLN A 123 -21.15 -33.29 -25.28
C GLN A 123 -20.16 -32.56 -24.34
N PRO A 124 -19.36 -33.31 -23.55
CA PRO A 124 -18.27 -32.72 -22.76
C PRO A 124 -17.26 -32.03 -23.66
N ALA A 125 -16.76 -30.86 -23.23
CA ALA A 125 -15.71 -30.13 -23.93
C ALA A 125 -14.45 -31.00 -24.06
N ASN A 126 -13.82 -30.95 -25.24
CA ASN A 126 -12.60 -31.68 -25.53
C ASN A 126 -11.40 -30.73 -25.76
N LEU A 127 -10.25 -31.29 -26.13
CA LEU A 127 -9.02 -30.52 -26.36
C LEU A 127 -9.19 -29.44 -27.43
N ALA A 128 -9.91 -29.72 -28.52
CA ALA A 128 -10.14 -28.74 -29.57
C ALA A 128 -11.01 -27.57 -29.09
N ASP A 129 -12.00 -27.85 -28.23
CA ASP A 129 -12.81 -26.81 -27.58
C ASP A 129 -11.96 -25.93 -26.65
N ALA A 130 -11.06 -26.54 -25.88
CA ALA A 130 -10.14 -25.82 -25.00
C ALA A 130 -9.20 -24.90 -25.80
N LEU A 131 -8.56 -25.39 -26.86
CA LEU A 131 -7.68 -24.58 -27.71
C LEU A 131 -8.42 -23.41 -28.39
N LYS A 132 -9.66 -23.64 -28.83
CA LYS A 132 -10.52 -22.59 -29.38
C LYS A 132 -10.88 -21.55 -28.31
N THR A 133 -11.16 -22.00 -27.09
CA THR A 133 -11.48 -21.13 -25.96
C THR A 133 -10.28 -20.26 -25.58
N LEU A 134 -9.08 -20.83 -25.47
CA LEU A 134 -7.85 -20.07 -25.20
C LEU A 134 -7.63 -18.95 -26.23
N GLN A 135 -7.79 -19.25 -27.52
CA GLN A 135 -7.69 -18.24 -28.58
C GLN A 135 -8.76 -17.15 -28.41
N SER A 136 -10.02 -17.55 -28.25
CA SER A 136 -11.14 -16.61 -28.14
C SER A 136 -11.01 -15.70 -26.92
N LEU A 137 -10.52 -16.21 -25.79
CA LEU A 137 -10.27 -15.43 -24.59
C LEU A 137 -9.12 -14.45 -24.80
N SER A 138 -8.01 -14.90 -25.38
CA SER A 138 -6.87 -14.04 -25.74
C SER A 138 -7.32 -12.87 -26.63
N ASP A 139 -8.04 -13.15 -27.72
CA ASP A 139 -8.56 -12.12 -28.64
C ASP A 139 -9.51 -11.14 -27.94
N THR A 140 -10.36 -11.65 -27.04
CA THR A 140 -11.31 -10.83 -26.26
C THR A 140 -10.58 -9.88 -25.32
N ILE A 141 -9.58 -10.38 -24.58
CA ILE A 141 -8.81 -9.59 -23.62
C ILE A 141 -7.99 -8.52 -24.34
N HIS A 142 -7.26 -8.88 -25.41
CA HIS A 142 -6.54 -7.89 -26.23
C HIS A 142 -7.49 -6.81 -26.76
N GLY A 143 -8.66 -7.20 -27.24
CA GLY A 143 -9.68 -6.24 -27.70
C GLY A 143 -10.17 -5.31 -26.59
N LEU A 144 -10.33 -5.79 -25.35
CA LEU A 144 -10.70 -4.96 -24.20
C LEU A 144 -9.58 -3.98 -23.82
N VAL A 145 -8.34 -4.46 -23.70
CA VAL A 145 -7.17 -3.62 -23.37
C VAL A 145 -7.00 -2.53 -24.42
N ALA A 146 -7.02 -2.89 -25.72
CA ALA A 146 -6.87 -1.94 -26.81
C ALA A 146 -7.96 -0.84 -26.83
N ARG A 147 -9.18 -1.16 -26.38
CA ARG A 147 -10.29 -0.19 -26.33
C ARG A 147 -10.24 0.74 -25.13
N HIS A 148 -9.74 0.27 -23.98
CA HIS A 148 -9.97 0.95 -22.71
C HIS A 148 -8.71 1.47 -22.03
N ALA A 149 -7.56 0.79 -22.18
CA ALA A 149 -6.38 1.06 -21.36
C ALA A 149 -5.91 2.52 -21.47
N SER A 150 -5.73 3.03 -22.69
CA SER A 150 -5.25 4.40 -22.90
C SER A 150 -6.18 5.44 -22.29
N THR A 151 -7.49 5.34 -22.55
CA THR A 151 -8.46 6.34 -22.07
C THR A 151 -8.57 6.31 -20.54
N THR A 152 -8.63 5.12 -19.94
CA THR A 152 -8.74 4.98 -18.49
C THR A 152 -7.51 5.49 -17.77
N VAL A 153 -6.30 5.07 -18.18
CA VAL A 153 -5.04 5.47 -17.55
C VAL A 153 -4.86 6.99 -17.64
N ARG A 154 -5.10 7.58 -18.81
CA ARG A 154 -4.97 9.04 -18.99
C ARG A 154 -5.99 9.83 -18.19
N ALA A 155 -7.23 9.34 -18.10
CA ALA A 155 -8.26 10.02 -17.30
C ALA A 155 -7.90 10.04 -15.81
N LEU A 156 -7.32 8.94 -15.29
CA LEU A 156 -6.81 8.86 -13.91
C LEU A 156 -5.60 9.78 -13.72
N ASP A 157 -4.64 9.78 -14.64
CA ASP A 157 -3.43 10.62 -14.57
C ASP A 157 -3.77 12.12 -14.61
N ALA A 158 -4.76 12.50 -15.43
CA ALA A 158 -5.20 13.88 -15.57
C ALA A 158 -6.13 14.35 -14.42
N ALA A 159 -6.64 13.44 -13.59
CA ALA A 159 -7.55 13.80 -12.51
C ALA A 159 -6.82 14.62 -11.44
N LEU A 160 -7.48 15.68 -10.97
CA LEU A 160 -6.92 16.57 -9.96
C LEU A 160 -7.05 15.91 -8.58
N GLY A 161 -5.92 15.73 -7.91
CA GLY A 161 -5.90 15.40 -6.48
C GLY A 161 -6.43 16.58 -5.66
N SER A 162 -7.23 16.28 -4.63
CA SER A 162 -7.80 17.28 -3.72
C SER A 162 -6.88 17.59 -2.53
N ALA A 163 -5.99 16.66 -2.16
CA ALA A 163 -5.04 16.81 -1.07
C ALA A 163 -3.60 16.83 -1.62
N PRO A 164 -2.73 17.74 -1.16
CA PRO A 164 -1.33 17.72 -1.51
C PRO A 164 -0.64 16.50 -0.85
N VAL A 165 0.15 15.78 -1.62
CA VAL A 165 1.04 14.74 -1.08
C VAL A 165 2.28 15.43 -0.48
N PRO A 166 2.69 15.08 0.75
CA PRO A 166 3.93 15.59 1.33
C PRO A 166 5.13 15.22 0.45
N ALA A 167 6.03 16.17 0.22
CA ALA A 167 7.28 15.90 -0.49
C ALA A 167 8.30 15.15 0.37
N ASP A 168 8.19 15.28 1.70
CA ASP A 168 9.12 14.74 2.68
C ASP A 168 8.43 14.53 4.06
N ALA A 169 9.20 13.99 5.01
CA ALA A 169 8.73 13.71 6.36
C ALA A 169 8.36 14.98 7.14
N HIS A 170 9.07 16.10 6.92
CA HIS A 170 8.77 17.36 7.60
C HIS A 170 7.39 17.88 7.18
N GLN A 171 7.12 17.92 5.88
CA GLN A 171 5.80 18.32 5.35
C GLN A 171 4.69 17.38 5.86
N ALA A 172 4.97 16.09 6.00
CA ALA A 172 4.01 15.14 6.57
C ALA A 172 3.71 15.47 8.04
N VAL A 173 4.73 15.68 8.88
CA VAL A 173 4.57 16.07 10.31
C VAL A 173 3.77 17.36 10.45
N VAL A 174 4.12 18.41 9.69
CA VAL A 174 3.42 19.70 9.72
C VAL A 174 1.94 19.54 9.35
N ALA A 175 1.64 18.76 8.30
CA ALA A 175 0.27 18.51 7.88
C ALA A 175 -0.52 17.68 8.90
N VAL A 176 0.11 16.69 9.55
CA VAL A 176 -0.49 15.90 10.63
C VAL A 176 -0.81 16.79 11.83
N ALA A 177 0.11 17.69 12.23
CA ALA A 177 -0.12 18.62 13.33
C ALA A 177 -1.34 19.52 13.07
N ALA A 178 -1.47 20.06 11.86
CA ALA A 178 -2.61 20.88 11.47
C ALA A 178 -3.93 20.09 11.51
N LEU A 179 -3.94 18.85 10.99
CA LEU A 179 -5.13 17.99 11.01
C LEU A 179 -5.52 17.56 12.43
N LEU A 180 -4.54 17.28 13.29
CA LEU A 180 -4.80 16.95 14.70
C LEU A 180 -5.35 18.16 15.45
N ALA A 181 -4.79 19.36 15.24
CA ALA A 181 -5.31 20.59 15.86
C ALA A 181 -6.75 20.93 15.42
N GLU A 182 -7.16 20.50 14.22
CA GLU A 182 -8.55 20.65 13.75
C GLU A 182 -9.51 19.59 14.31
N GLN A 183 -9.03 18.36 14.55
CA GLN A 183 -9.88 17.19 14.84
C GLN A 183 -9.87 16.76 16.31
N HIS A 184 -8.81 17.07 17.05
CA HIS A 184 -8.65 16.73 18.46
C HIS A 184 -9.13 17.88 19.35
N GLU A 185 -9.80 17.56 20.45
CA GLU A 185 -10.31 18.57 21.39
C GLU A 185 -9.24 19.08 22.37
N GLY A 186 -8.17 18.31 22.56
CA GLY A 186 -7.05 18.65 23.45
C GLY A 186 -6.02 19.58 22.82
N GLU A 187 -4.98 19.92 23.59
CA GLU A 187 -3.89 20.77 23.11
C GLU A 187 -2.99 19.99 22.14
N VAL A 188 -2.69 20.60 20.99
CA VAL A 188 -1.79 20.05 19.96
C VAL A 188 -0.68 21.06 19.70
N THR A 189 0.56 20.62 19.89
CA THR A 189 1.76 21.46 19.73
C THR A 189 2.70 20.82 18.74
N LEU A 190 3.01 21.54 17.65
CA LEU A 190 4.05 21.18 16.71
C LEU A 190 5.41 21.66 17.26
N ASN A 191 6.32 20.73 17.49
CA ASN A 191 7.69 21.02 17.91
C ASN A 191 8.59 21.01 16.67
N THR A 192 8.84 22.18 16.09
CA THR A 192 9.72 22.33 14.95
C THR A 192 11.19 22.41 15.37
N ARG A 193 12.06 21.63 14.71
CA ARG A 193 13.52 21.78 14.82
C ARG A 193 14.13 22.58 13.67
N HIS A 194 13.37 22.81 12.62
CA HIS A 194 13.77 23.50 11.39
C HIS A 194 12.65 24.47 10.98
N GLU A 195 13.00 25.61 10.38
CA GLU A 195 12.03 26.52 9.76
C GLU A 195 11.54 25.94 8.42
N ASP A 196 10.39 26.42 7.94
CA ASP A 196 9.81 25.99 6.67
C ASP A 196 10.80 26.19 5.51
N GLY A 197 11.22 25.08 4.88
CA GLY A 197 12.14 25.09 3.73
C GLY A 197 13.63 24.94 4.06
N ASP A 198 13.99 24.89 5.35
CA ASP A 198 15.38 24.66 5.79
C ASP A 198 15.74 23.16 5.90
N TYR A 199 14.76 22.27 5.80
CA TYR A 199 14.99 20.83 5.81
C TYR A 199 15.63 20.38 4.49
N ASP A 200 16.82 19.78 4.58
CA ASP A 200 17.47 19.10 3.44
C ASP A 200 17.04 17.62 3.41
N PRO A 201 16.17 17.20 2.47
CA PRO A 201 15.75 15.82 2.35
C PRO A 201 16.88 14.87 1.90
N GLN A 202 18.04 15.39 1.46
CA GLN A 202 19.22 14.60 1.12
C GLN A 202 20.10 14.27 2.33
N SER A 203 19.93 14.97 3.46
CA SER A 203 20.62 14.66 4.72
C SER A 203 19.83 13.73 5.64
N ASP A 204 18.70 13.18 5.17
CA ASP A 204 17.88 12.20 5.90
C ASP A 204 18.66 10.88 6.04
N ASP A 205 19.35 10.72 7.17
CA ASP A 205 20.10 9.54 7.59
C ASP A 205 19.22 8.43 8.18
N GLY A 206 17.89 8.56 8.05
CA GLY A 206 16.90 7.62 8.57
C GLY A 206 16.30 8.04 9.91
N PHE A 207 16.83 9.08 10.57
CA PHE A 207 16.29 9.62 11.82
C PHE A 207 15.14 10.63 11.60
N GLY A 208 14.77 10.90 10.35
CA GLY A 208 13.70 11.85 10.02
C GLY A 208 14.12 13.31 10.16
N CYS A 209 13.15 14.22 10.12
CA CYS A 209 13.41 15.66 10.25
C CYS A 209 13.55 16.15 11.70
N GLY A 210 13.47 15.25 12.69
CA GLY A 210 13.51 15.58 14.11
C GLY A 210 12.35 16.44 14.64
N CYS A 211 11.39 16.84 13.80
CA CYS A 211 10.17 17.50 14.23
C CYS A 211 9.16 16.46 14.73
N ASP A 212 8.35 16.85 15.71
CA ASP A 212 7.36 16.00 16.35
C ASP A 212 6.10 16.78 16.71
N VAL A 213 5.03 16.06 17.01
CA VAL A 213 3.74 16.64 17.44
C VAL A 213 3.42 16.11 18.83
N THR A 214 3.29 17.02 19.78
CA THR A 214 2.79 16.74 21.11
C THR A 214 1.28 16.89 21.13
N VAL A 215 0.57 15.87 21.60
CA VAL A 215 -0.90 15.87 21.77
C VAL A 215 -1.22 15.61 23.23
N LEU A 216 -1.88 16.55 23.88
CA LEU A 216 -2.41 16.38 25.23
C LEU A 216 -3.82 15.81 25.14
N ASP A 217 -4.07 14.67 25.79
CA ASP A 217 -5.40 14.11 25.97
C ASP A 217 -5.65 13.79 27.45
N ALA A 218 -6.62 14.50 28.06
CA ALA A 218 -6.86 14.50 29.49
C ALA A 218 -5.60 14.86 30.32
N GLU A 219 -4.92 13.86 30.90
CA GLU A 219 -3.70 14.03 31.71
C GLU A 219 -2.47 13.36 31.06
N GLU A 220 -2.64 12.71 29.91
CA GLU A 220 -1.57 12.01 29.19
C GLU A 220 -1.06 12.84 28.02
N VAL A 221 0.26 12.76 27.79
CA VAL A 221 0.93 13.44 26.70
C VAL A 221 1.43 12.41 25.69
N TYR A 222 0.99 12.55 24.44
CA TYR A 222 1.41 11.70 23.34
C TYR A 222 2.39 12.46 22.46
N ASN A 223 3.44 11.79 22.00
CA ASN A 223 4.40 12.34 21.06
C ASN A 223 4.39 11.54 19.76
N PHE A 224 3.94 12.16 18.68
CA PHE A 224 3.99 11.63 17.32
C PHE A 224 5.24 12.11 16.62
N HIS A 225 6.04 11.19 16.08
CA HIS A 225 7.28 11.51 15.37
C HIS A 225 7.63 10.45 14.33
N ARG A 226 8.65 10.75 13.52
CA ARG A 226 9.33 9.77 12.67
C ARG A 226 10.73 9.53 13.20
N GLY A 227 11.09 8.27 13.44
CA GLY A 227 12.43 7.86 13.86
C GLY A 227 12.73 6.44 13.38
N ASP A 228 14.00 6.11 13.17
CA ASP A 228 14.43 4.78 12.68
C ASP A 228 13.71 4.32 11.41
N SER A 229 13.41 5.26 10.51
CA SER A 229 12.61 5.08 9.29
C SER A 229 11.13 4.70 9.46
N GLU A 230 10.58 4.79 10.67
CA GLU A 230 9.18 4.46 10.99
C GLU A 230 8.43 5.65 11.59
N TRP A 231 7.10 5.65 11.43
CA TRP A 231 6.21 6.58 12.14
C TRP A 231 5.78 5.95 13.45
N SER A 232 5.81 6.71 14.54
CA SER A 232 5.49 6.18 15.87
C SER A 232 4.79 7.19 16.75
N VAL A 233 4.06 6.66 17.73
CA VAL A 233 3.52 7.42 18.87
C VAL A 233 4.09 6.85 20.16
N THR A 234 4.55 7.73 21.05
CA THR A 234 4.96 7.38 22.41
C THR A 234 4.09 8.12 23.42
N ARG A 235 3.85 7.50 24.58
CA ARG A 235 3.26 8.17 25.75
C ARG A 235 4.37 8.73 26.63
N ASP A 236 4.17 9.90 27.18
CA ASP A 236 5.12 10.52 28.10
C ASP A 236 5.26 9.69 29.38
N SER A 237 4.17 9.09 29.87
CA SER A 237 4.17 8.21 31.04
C SER A 237 4.98 6.91 30.87
N ASP A 238 5.23 6.48 29.63
CA ASP A 238 6.10 5.35 29.31
C ASP A 238 7.58 5.75 29.29
N GLY A 239 7.87 7.06 29.35
CA GLY A 239 9.20 7.62 29.37
C GLY A 239 9.91 7.35 30.71
N ARG A 240 11.19 6.98 30.61
CA ARG A 240 12.09 6.88 31.75
C ARG A 240 13.15 7.96 31.68
N GLU A 241 13.16 8.85 32.66
CA GLU A 241 14.24 9.83 32.81
C GLU A 241 15.57 9.13 33.15
N LEU A 242 16.62 9.53 32.44
CA LEU A 242 18.00 9.14 32.68
C LEU A 242 18.69 10.16 33.60
N PRO A 243 19.81 9.77 34.26
CA PRO A 243 20.54 10.66 35.16
C PRO A 243 21.08 11.96 34.53
N ASP A 244 21.17 12.01 33.19
CA ASP A 244 21.58 13.20 32.44
C ASP A 244 20.41 14.15 32.12
N GLY A 245 19.19 13.80 32.54
CA GLY A 245 17.97 14.56 32.30
C GLY A 245 17.32 14.30 30.95
N SER A 246 17.81 13.33 30.16
CA SER A 246 17.14 12.87 28.95
C SER A 246 16.06 11.84 29.26
N THR A 247 15.00 11.77 28.45
CA THR A 247 13.97 10.74 28.57
C THR A 247 14.18 9.70 27.49
N VAL A 248 14.17 8.42 27.87
CA VAL A 248 14.16 7.29 26.93
C VAL A 248 12.82 6.58 26.97
N PHE A 249 12.33 6.22 25.79
CA PHE A 249 11.08 5.49 25.61
C PHE A 249 11.43 4.05 25.22
N ASP A 250 11.18 3.12 26.15
CA ASP A 250 11.41 1.69 25.90
C ASP A 250 10.21 1.07 25.14
N THR A 251 9.06 1.75 25.10
CA THR A 251 7.85 1.38 24.36
C THR A 251 7.42 2.48 23.40
N ARG A 252 7.06 2.09 22.17
CA ARG A 252 6.49 2.94 21.13
C ARG A 252 5.49 2.14 20.31
N GLU A 253 4.41 2.79 19.89
CA GLU A 253 3.44 2.22 18.96
C GLU A 253 3.85 2.60 17.54
N THR A 254 4.26 1.61 16.73
CA THR A 254 4.54 1.81 15.30
C THR A 254 3.23 1.93 14.53
N LEU A 255 3.10 2.96 13.71
CA LEU A 255 1.88 3.23 12.94
C LEU A 255 1.76 2.32 11.71
N SER A 256 0.62 2.39 11.01
CA SER A 256 0.28 1.45 9.93
C SER A 256 1.17 1.52 8.68
N THR A 257 2.06 2.51 8.60
CA THR A 257 2.95 2.74 7.46
C THR A 257 4.30 3.30 7.91
N SER A 258 5.35 3.00 7.15
CA SER A 258 6.70 3.58 7.31
C SER A 258 7.05 4.60 6.22
N LEU A 259 6.14 4.82 5.25
CA LEU A 259 6.37 5.72 4.12
C LEU A 259 6.60 7.14 4.63
N LYS A 260 7.78 7.71 4.38
CA LYS A 260 8.12 9.07 4.82
C LYS A 260 7.22 10.16 4.23
N THR A 261 6.54 9.87 3.12
CA THR A 261 5.56 10.73 2.47
C THR A 261 4.13 10.20 2.64
N ALA A 262 3.87 9.45 3.71
CA ALA A 262 2.55 8.91 4.01
C ALA A 262 1.49 10.01 4.02
N HIS A 263 0.28 9.65 3.61
CA HIS A 263 -0.80 10.61 3.53
C HIS A 263 -1.13 11.15 4.94
N PRO A 264 -1.17 12.47 5.17
CA PRO A 264 -1.31 13.02 6.52
C PRO A 264 -2.56 12.55 7.27
N ARG A 265 -3.69 12.37 6.56
CA ARG A 265 -4.91 11.82 7.19
C ARG A 265 -4.75 10.37 7.69
N GLN A 266 -3.96 9.53 7.00
CA GLN A 266 -3.69 8.17 7.48
C GLN A 266 -3.00 8.22 8.84
N LEU A 267 -1.94 9.02 8.93
CA LEU A 267 -1.17 9.18 10.15
C LEU A 267 -2.00 9.82 11.27
N THR A 268 -2.83 10.83 10.94
CA THR A 268 -3.77 11.42 11.91
C THR A 268 -4.77 10.39 12.43
N ASP A 269 -5.38 9.60 11.55
CA ASP A 269 -6.35 8.56 11.95
C ASP A 269 -5.69 7.50 12.84
N ASP A 270 -4.46 7.08 12.51
CA ASP A 270 -3.66 6.15 13.33
C ASP A 270 -3.36 6.74 14.73
N VAL A 271 -2.92 8.00 14.81
CA VAL A 271 -2.66 8.69 16.09
C VAL A 271 -3.93 8.74 16.94
N LEU A 272 -5.05 9.17 16.35
CA LEU A 272 -6.32 9.27 17.06
C LEU A 272 -6.84 7.89 17.51
N TYR A 273 -6.58 6.84 16.72
CA TYR A 273 -6.91 5.46 17.08
C TYR A 273 -6.12 4.99 18.31
N VAL A 274 -4.81 5.28 18.39
CA VAL A 274 -3.98 4.97 19.56
C VAL A 274 -4.54 5.65 20.81
N ILE A 275 -4.77 6.97 20.74
CA ILE A 275 -5.30 7.76 21.86
C ILE A 275 -6.67 7.21 22.32
N ALA A 276 -7.57 6.91 21.38
CA ALA A 276 -8.90 6.38 21.70
C ALA A 276 -8.84 4.99 22.34
N THR A 277 -7.94 4.12 21.87
CA THR A 277 -7.74 2.77 22.41
C THR A 277 -7.21 2.82 23.84
N ASP A 278 -6.28 3.74 24.12
CA ASP A 278 -5.74 3.95 25.46
C ASP A 278 -6.79 4.48 26.42
N ARG A 279 -7.62 5.43 25.96
CA ARG A 279 -8.75 5.95 26.75
C ARG A 279 -9.73 4.84 27.13
N GLN A 280 -10.08 3.97 26.18
CA GLN A 280 -10.96 2.83 26.44
C GLN A 280 -10.33 1.86 27.45
N THR A 281 -9.04 1.56 27.29
CA THR A 281 -8.30 0.68 28.20
C THR A 281 -8.27 1.24 29.63
N ALA A 282 -8.03 2.55 29.79
CA ALA A 282 -8.04 3.22 31.09
C ALA A 282 -9.43 3.22 31.76
N ALA A 283 -10.49 3.43 30.97
CA ALA A 283 -11.87 3.36 31.44
C ALA A 283 -12.23 1.94 31.92
N ASP A 284 -11.90 0.91 31.14
CA ASP A 284 -12.17 -0.49 31.49
C ASP A 284 -11.41 -0.94 32.75
N ALA A 285 -10.15 -0.49 32.91
CA ALA A 285 -9.37 -0.74 34.12
C ALA A 285 -10.00 -0.08 35.36
N THR A 286 -10.49 1.15 35.21
CA THR A 286 -11.15 1.90 36.27
C THR A 286 -12.47 1.24 36.67
N ASP A 287 -13.30 0.82 35.71
CA ASP A 287 -14.55 0.11 35.95
C ASP A 287 -14.33 -1.27 36.61
N GLY A 288 -13.27 -1.98 36.21
CA GLY A 288 -12.84 -3.21 36.86
C GLY A 288 -12.49 -3.01 38.34
N LEU A 289 -11.74 -1.96 38.66
CA LEU A 289 -11.37 -1.58 40.03
C LEU A 289 -12.59 -1.17 40.88
N TRP A 290 -13.56 -0.45 40.31
CA TRP A 290 -14.81 -0.10 40.99
C TRP A 290 -15.68 -1.34 41.23
N ALA A 291 -15.77 -2.26 40.27
CA ALA A 291 -16.48 -3.53 40.43
C ALA A 291 -15.83 -4.44 41.49
N GLU A 292 -14.51 -4.43 41.64
CA GLU A 292 -13.80 -5.13 42.71
C GLU A 292 -14.00 -4.47 44.08
N ARG A 293 -13.94 -3.14 44.18
CA ARG A 293 -14.25 -2.41 45.43
C ARG A 293 -15.70 -2.62 45.89
N ALA A 294 -16.66 -2.65 44.96
CA ALA A 294 -18.07 -2.94 45.27
C ALA A 294 -18.30 -4.40 45.72
N ARG A 295 -17.44 -5.34 45.30
CA ARG A 295 -17.44 -6.73 45.77
C ARG A 295 -16.72 -6.89 47.12
N GLY A 296 -15.69 -6.09 47.39
CA GLY A 296 -14.96 -6.07 48.66
C GLY A 296 -15.75 -5.47 49.84
N THR A 297 -16.69 -4.55 49.58
CA THR A 297 -17.54 -3.92 50.62
C THR A 297 -18.76 -4.75 51.04
N ARG A 298 -19.02 -5.91 50.40
CA ARG A 298 -20.05 -6.87 50.83
C ARG A 298 -19.51 -8.03 51.69
N ARG A 299 -18.49 -7.81 52.52
CA ARG A 299 -18.20 -8.72 53.65
C ARG A 299 -18.92 -8.22 54.90
N HIS A 300 -19.83 -9.06 55.37
CA HIS A 300 -20.77 -8.93 56.48
C HIS A 300 -20.29 -8.07 57.68
N PRO A 301 -21.19 -7.25 58.28
CA PRO A 301 -21.08 -6.93 59.69
C PRO A 301 -21.47 -8.19 60.47
N GLU A 302 -20.53 -8.73 61.25
CA GLU A 302 -20.85 -9.68 62.31
C GLU A 302 -21.64 -8.96 63.40
N GLY A 303 -22.84 -9.47 63.67
CA GLY A 303 -23.75 -9.05 64.73
C GLY A 303 -24.91 -10.03 64.82
#